data_AF-A0A6N4QE74-F1
#
_entry.id   AF-A0A6N4QE74-F1
#
_cell.length_a   1.000
_cell.length_b   1.000
_cell.length_c   1.000
_cell.angle_alpha   90.00
_cell.angle_beta   90.00
_cell.angle_gamma   90.00
#
_symmetry.space_group_name_H-M   'P 1'
#
loop_
_entity.id
_entity.type
_entity.pdbx_description
1 polymer ?
#
loop_
_entity_poly.entity_id
_entity_poly.type
_entity_poly.pdbx_seq_one_letter_code
_entity_poly.pdbx_strand_id
1 'polypeptide(L)'
;MGQNNISRFKLWRNALTIGLILALIEGTIIFIADSKTPSLIFIQSMLFWLFCGAIVHLSNSGFSTIVHSILWTFLLNIPWFINLAVITEKYDHLPPLVISSLIMGSITGFLSKKLNKKS
;
A
#
# COMPACT_ATOMS: atom_id res chain seq x y z
N MET A 1 29.70 -16.79 -1.89
CA MET A 1 29.04 -15.50 -1.55
C MET A 1 27.94 -15.05 -2.54
N GLY A 2 27.62 -15.77 -3.63
CA GLY A 2 26.65 -15.32 -4.65
C GLY A 2 25.17 -15.66 -4.42
N GLN A 3 24.82 -16.62 -3.54
CA GLN A 3 23.41 -17.01 -3.33
C GLN A 3 22.59 -15.96 -2.56
N ASN A 4 23.23 -15.16 -1.70
CA ASN A 4 22.53 -14.18 -0.85
C ASN A 4 21.96 -13.00 -1.66
N ASN A 5 22.66 -12.55 -2.71
CA ASN A 5 22.23 -11.42 -3.54
C ASN A 5 21.03 -11.77 -4.44
N ILE A 6 20.98 -13.01 -4.96
CA ILE A 6 19.87 -13.46 -5.82
C ILE A 6 18.56 -13.53 -5.02
N SER A 7 18.62 -13.96 -3.75
CA SER A 7 17.45 -14.00 -2.86
C SER A 7 16.92 -12.60 -2.53
N ARG A 8 17.81 -11.64 -2.20
CA ARG A 8 17.44 -10.26 -1.87
C ARG A 8 16.89 -9.51 -3.08
N PHE A 9 17.45 -9.75 -4.27
CA PHE A 9 16.93 -9.16 -5.51
C PHE A 9 15.52 -9.67 -5.85
N LYS A 10 15.26 -10.98 -5.70
CA LYS A 10 13.93 -11.56 -5.91
C LYS A 10 12.90 -11.00 -4.92
N LEU A 11 13.29 -10.81 -3.66
CA LEU A 11 12.47 -10.23 -2.60
C LEU A 11 12.11 -8.76 -2.90
N TRP A 12 13.10 -7.93 -3.25
CA TRP A 12 12.86 -6.53 -3.66
C TRP A 12 12.02 -6.43 -4.92
N ARG A 13 12.24 -7.29 -5.90
CA ARG A 13 11.41 -7.34 -7.11
C ARG A 13 9.95 -7.65 -6.76
N ASN A 14 9.70 -8.63 -5.90
CA ASN A 14 8.35 -8.96 -5.46
C ASN A 14 7.69 -7.80 -4.69
N ALA A 15 8.44 -7.14 -3.81
CA ALA A 15 7.98 -5.96 -3.07
C ALA A 15 7.55 -4.84 -4.02
N LEU A 16 8.39 -4.52 -5.01
CA LEU A 16 8.09 -3.50 -6.01
C LEU A 16 6.90 -3.88 -6.90
N THR A 17 6.76 -5.16 -7.27
CA THR A 17 5.60 -5.63 -8.04
C THR A 17 4.30 -5.45 -7.25
N ILE A 18 4.29 -5.78 -5.96
CA ILE A 18 3.11 -5.57 -5.10
C ILE A 18 2.78 -4.08 -5.00
N GLY A 19 3.79 -3.24 -4.75
CA GLY A 19 3.64 -1.79 -4.72
C GLY A 19 3.10 -1.22 -6.04
N LEU A 20 3.62 -1.67 -7.18
CA LEU A 20 3.17 -1.23 -8.49
C LEU A 20 1.69 -1.58 -8.73
N ILE A 21 1.26 -2.78 -8.35
CA ILE A 21 -0.15 -3.19 -8.46
C ILE A 21 -1.04 -2.26 -7.63
N LEU A 22 -0.65 -1.95 -6.38
CA LEU A 22 -1.41 -1.05 -5.51
C LEU A 22 -1.45 0.38 -6.07
N ALA A 23 -0.33 0.89 -6.57
CA ALA A 23 -0.26 2.21 -7.19
C ALA A 23 -1.17 2.33 -8.43
N LEU A 24 -1.25 1.27 -9.25
CA LEU A 24 -2.15 1.22 -10.40
C LEU A 24 -3.62 1.16 -9.99
N ILE A 25 -3.96 0.37 -8.97
CA ILE A 25 -5.32 0.31 -8.42
C ILE A 25 -5.72 1.69 -7.91
N GLU A 26 -4.87 2.33 -7.08
CA GLU A 26 -5.14 3.65 -6.55
C GLU A 26 -5.27 4.70 -7.67
N GLY A 27 -4.32 4.73 -8.61
CA GLY A 27 -4.39 5.66 -9.73
C GLY A 27 -5.67 5.49 -10.55
N THR A 28 -6.14 4.24 -10.71
CA THR A 28 -7.42 3.97 -11.37
C THR A 28 -8.60 4.49 -10.56
N ILE A 29 -8.60 4.30 -9.23
CA ILE A 29 -9.65 4.82 -8.34
C ILE A 29 -9.71 6.35 -8.40
N ILE A 30 -8.57 7.04 -8.28
CA ILE A 30 -8.53 8.50 -8.34
C ILE A 30 -9.00 9.00 -9.70
N PHE A 31 -8.55 8.37 -10.79
CA PHE A 31 -8.94 8.77 -12.14
C PHE A 31 -10.45 8.63 -12.40
N ILE A 32 -11.08 7.58 -11.85
CA ILE A 32 -12.53 7.35 -11.96
C ILE A 32 -13.30 8.28 -11.01
N ALA A 33 -12.81 8.49 -9.79
CA ALA A 33 -13.50 9.27 -8.78
C ALA A 33 -13.46 10.78 -9.06
N ASP A 34 -12.31 11.30 -9.48
CA ASP A 34 -12.15 12.71 -9.82
C ASP A 34 -10.99 12.92 -10.82
N SER A 35 -11.35 13.04 -12.10
CA SER A 35 -10.40 13.31 -13.18
C SER A 35 -9.77 14.69 -13.13
N LYS A 36 -10.25 15.59 -12.25
CA LYS A 36 -9.67 16.92 -12.03
C LYS A 36 -8.68 16.96 -10.86
N THR A 37 -8.38 15.81 -10.25
CA THR A 37 -7.37 15.72 -9.19
C THR A 37 -6.05 16.33 -9.65
N PRO A 38 -5.45 17.25 -8.88
CA PRO A 38 -4.16 17.83 -9.22
C PRO A 38 -3.10 16.75 -9.47
N SER A 39 -2.34 16.88 -10.57
CA SER A 39 -1.35 15.87 -10.98
C SER A 39 -0.32 15.56 -9.90
N LEU A 40 0.00 16.54 -9.05
CA LEU A 40 0.90 16.35 -7.91
C LEU A 40 0.32 15.42 -6.84
N ILE A 41 -0.97 15.57 -6.49
CA ILE A 41 -1.65 14.71 -5.51
C ILE A 41 -1.80 13.30 -6.07
N PHE A 42 -2.09 13.20 -7.37
CA PHE A 42 -2.17 11.92 -8.07
C PHE A 42 -0.84 11.15 -8.00
N ILE A 43 0.27 11.79 -8.39
CA ILE A 43 1.60 11.16 -8.34
C ILE A 43 2.01 10.85 -6.91
N GLN A 44 1.74 11.74 -5.95
CA GLN A 44 2.03 11.53 -4.54
C GLN A 44 1.27 10.31 -3.98
N SER A 45 0.00 10.15 -4.31
CA SER A 45 -0.78 8.99 -3.86
C SER A 45 -0.27 7.69 -4.48
N MET A 46 0.00 7.67 -5.79
CA MET A 46 0.57 6.49 -6.45
C MET A 46 1.92 6.09 -5.86
N LEU A 47 2.82 7.05 -5.61
CA LEU A 47 4.12 6.78 -4.98
C LEU A 47 3.94 6.27 -3.55
N PHE A 48 3.04 6.87 -2.78
CA PHE A 48 2.73 6.41 -1.43
C PHE A 48 2.29 4.95 -1.44
N TRP A 49 1.35 4.56 -2.30
CA TRP A 49 0.87 3.18 -2.38
C TRP A 49 1.94 2.21 -2.91
N LEU A 50 2.82 2.65 -3.80
CA LEU A 50 3.97 1.89 -4.25
C LEU A 50 4.90 1.55 -3.09
N PHE A 51 5.31 2.55 -2.32
CA PHE A 51 6.20 2.34 -1.18
C PHE A 51 5.50 1.64 -0.02
N CYS A 52 4.21 1.91 0.21
CA CYS A 52 3.42 1.22 1.22
C CYS A 52 3.39 -0.29 0.94
N GLY A 53 3.04 -0.71 -0.28
CA GLY A 53 3.03 -2.12 -0.66
C GLY A 53 4.41 -2.78 -0.55
N ALA A 54 5.47 -2.06 -0.93
CA ALA A 54 6.83 -2.56 -0.82
C ALA A 54 7.26 -2.74 0.66
N ILE A 55 7.06 -1.72 1.51
CA ILE A 55 7.41 -1.75 2.93
C ILE A 55 6.63 -2.85 3.65
N VAL A 56 5.34 -2.99 3.39
CA VAL A 56 4.50 -4.05 3.97
C VAL A 56 5.00 -5.44 3.58
N HIS A 57 5.51 -5.64 2.36
CA HIS A 57 6.05 -6.94 1.95
C HIS A 57 7.46 -7.21 2.52
N LEU A 58 8.28 -6.16 2.64
CA LEU A 58 9.64 -6.26 3.18
C LEU A 58 9.65 -6.38 4.72
N SER A 59 8.63 -5.85 5.37
CA SER A 59 8.48 -5.90 6.82
C SER A 59 8.16 -7.33 7.26
N ASN A 60 8.87 -7.81 8.27
CA ASN A 60 8.64 -9.12 8.84
C ASN A 60 8.33 -8.96 10.32
N SER A 61 7.05 -8.83 10.66
CA SER A 61 6.62 -8.66 12.06
C SER A 61 6.29 -9.98 12.76
N GLY A 62 6.52 -11.15 12.14
CA GLY A 62 6.20 -12.46 12.74
C GLY A 62 4.71 -12.78 12.89
N PHE A 63 3.82 -11.85 12.56
CA PHE A 63 2.37 -12.03 12.52
C PHE A 63 1.90 -12.70 11.22
N SER A 64 0.66 -13.20 11.22
CA SER A 64 -0.03 -13.66 10.00
C SER A 64 0.03 -12.58 8.91
N THR A 65 0.41 -12.96 7.68
CA THR A 65 0.67 -12.04 6.56
C THR A 65 -0.46 -11.04 6.35
N ILE A 66 -1.71 -11.45 6.54
CA ILE A 66 -2.88 -10.58 6.33
C ILE A 66 -3.01 -9.54 7.45
N VAL A 67 -2.88 -9.95 8.71
CA VAL A 67 -2.98 -9.05 9.87
C VAL A 67 -1.84 -8.03 9.85
N HIS A 68 -0.64 -8.51 9.56
CA HIS A 68 0.54 -7.66 9.37
C HIS A 68 0.31 -6.61 8.28
N SER A 69 -0.21 -7.02 7.12
CA SER A 69 -0.46 -6.08 6.02
C SER A 69 -1.52 -5.06 6.34
N ILE A 70 -2.63 -5.45 6.94
CA ILE A 70 -3.68 -4.50 7.34
C ILE A 70 -3.13 -3.50 8.36
N LEU A 71 -2.40 -3.98 9.38
CA LEU A 71 -1.87 -3.12 10.44
C LEU A 71 -0.84 -2.12 9.89
N TRP A 72 0.10 -2.58 9.06
CA TRP A 72 1.11 -1.70 8.47
C TRP A 72 0.52 -0.72 7.48
N THR A 73 -0.43 -1.16 6.63
CA THR A 73 -1.13 -0.25 5.73
C THR A 73 -1.88 0.82 6.53
N PHE A 74 -2.56 0.45 7.62
CA PHE A 74 -3.25 1.41 8.48
C PHE A 74 -2.28 2.41 9.13
N LEU A 75 -1.17 1.94 9.69
CA LEU A 75 -0.15 2.79 10.32
C LEU A 75 0.48 3.76 9.31
N LEU A 76 0.81 3.28 8.12
CA LEU A 76 1.40 4.11 7.06
C LEU A 76 0.41 5.14 6.52
N ASN A 77 -0.90 4.89 6.62
CA ASN A 77 -1.94 5.80 6.15
C ASN A 77 -2.35 6.87 7.17
N ILE A 78 -1.80 6.84 8.40
CA ILE A 78 -2.08 7.84 9.44
C ILE A 78 -1.81 9.28 8.96
N PRO A 79 -0.69 9.60 8.29
CA PRO A 79 -0.46 10.95 7.78
C PRO A 79 -1.55 11.43 6.82
N TRP A 80 -2.11 10.52 6.00
CA TRP A 80 -3.23 10.84 5.11
C TRP A 80 -4.53 11.03 5.87
N PHE A 81 -4.80 10.26 6.93
CA PHE A 81 -5.97 10.49 7.80
C PHE A 81 -5.93 11.87 8.45
N ILE A 82 -4.75 12.27 8.95
CA ILE A 82 -4.56 13.60 9.54
C ILE A 82 -4.77 14.67 8.47
N ASN A 83 -4.15 14.53 7.29
CA ASN A 83 -4.22 15.54 6.25
C ASN A 83 -5.63 15.70 5.64
N LEU A 84 -6.35 14.60 5.42
CA LEU A 84 -7.64 14.61 4.70
C LEU A 84 -8.87 14.70 5.59
N ALA A 85 -8.77 14.35 6.88
CA ALA A 85 -9.91 14.40 7.79
C ALA A 85 -9.73 15.38 8.96
N VAL A 86 -8.51 15.49 9.52
CA VAL A 86 -8.26 16.35 10.69
C VAL A 86 -7.96 17.79 10.27
N ILE A 87 -7.04 18.01 9.33
CA ILE A 87 -6.65 19.35 8.88
C ILE A 87 -7.78 20.04 8.10
N THR A 88 -8.53 19.27 7.32
CA THR A 88 -9.68 19.78 6.53
C THR A 88 -10.97 19.86 7.34
N GLU A 89 -10.95 19.43 8.61
CA GLU A 89 -12.11 19.30 9.52
C GLU A 89 -13.29 18.48 8.96
N LYS A 90 -13.04 17.66 7.93
CA LYS A 90 -14.06 16.82 7.27
C LYS A 90 -13.99 15.39 7.77
N TYR A 91 -14.53 15.17 8.97
CA TYR A 91 -14.59 13.85 9.59
C TYR A 91 -15.42 12.83 8.80
N ASP A 92 -16.29 13.26 7.89
CA ASP A 92 -17.06 12.37 7.01
C ASP A 92 -16.19 11.59 6.01
N HIS A 93 -14.95 12.02 5.76
CA HIS A 93 -14.02 11.31 4.89
C HIS A 93 -13.25 10.19 5.60
N LEU A 94 -13.30 10.14 6.93
CA LEU A 94 -12.57 9.18 7.76
C LEU A 94 -13.05 7.72 7.54
N PRO A 95 -14.36 7.41 7.51
CA PRO A 95 -14.82 6.04 7.25
C PRO A 95 -14.39 5.50 5.88
N PRO A 96 -14.57 6.24 4.76
CA PRO A 96 -14.05 5.82 3.44
C PRO A 96 -12.53 5.57 3.44
N LEU A 97 -11.75 6.41 4.11
CA LEU A 97 -10.28 6.28 4.22
C LEU A 97 -9.86 5.01 4.96
N VAL A 98 -10.54 4.70 6.08
CA VAL A 98 -10.30 3.48 6.85
C VAL A 98 -10.67 2.24 6.03
N ILE A 99 -11.83 2.27 5.38
CA ILE A 99 -12.30 1.15 4.53
C ILE A 99 -11.32 0.91 3.37
N SER A 100 -10.88 1.98 2.69
CA SER A 100 -9.88 1.89 1.61
C SER A 100 -8.57 1.26 2.11
N SER A 101 -8.09 1.69 3.28
CA SER A 101 -6.87 1.14 3.91
C SER A 101 -7.00 -0.34 4.22
N LEU A 102 -8.18 -0.78 4.67
CA LEU A 102 -8.48 -2.19 4.93
C LEU A 102 -8.50 -3.02 3.65
N ILE A 103 -9.12 -2.51 2.59
CA ILE A 103 -9.19 -3.18 1.28
C ILE A 103 -7.78 -3.33 0.70
N MET A 104 -7.03 -2.24 0.62
CA MET A 104 -5.66 -2.25 0.09
C MET A 104 -4.72 -3.08 0.96
N GLY A 105 -4.82 -3.01 2.28
CA GLY A 105 -4.05 -3.84 3.20
C GLY A 105 -4.35 -5.33 3.01
N SER A 106 -5.61 -5.68 2.77
CA SER A 106 -6.03 -7.05 2.47
C SER A 106 -5.49 -7.54 1.12
N ILE A 107 -5.54 -6.70 0.08
CA ILE A 107 -4.96 -6.98 -1.24
C ILE A 107 -3.46 -7.21 -1.12
N THR A 108 -2.77 -6.34 -0.38
CA THR A 108 -1.32 -6.45 -0.12
C THR A 108 -0.99 -7.77 0.57
N GLY A 109 -1.73 -8.13 1.62
CA GLY A 109 -1.55 -9.38 2.36
C GLY A 109 -1.80 -10.61 1.49
N PHE A 110 -2.82 -10.58 0.63
CA PHE A 110 -3.13 -11.66 -0.30
C PHE A 110 -2.05 -11.82 -1.38
N LEU A 111 -1.59 -10.72 -1.98
CA LEU A 111 -0.52 -10.73 -2.98
C LEU A 111 0.80 -11.22 -2.37
N SER A 112 1.14 -10.74 -1.17
CA SER A 112 2.32 -11.16 -0.41
C SER A 112 2.28 -12.66 -0.11
N LYS A 113 1.13 -13.19 0.35
CA LYS A 113 0.93 -14.63 0.60
C LYS A 113 1.06 -15.46 -0.69
N LYS A 114 0.52 -14.99 -1.81
CA LYS A 114 0.58 -15.68 -3.10
C LYS A 114 2.00 -15.73 -3.66
N LEU A 115 2.77 -14.66 -3.50
CA LEU A 115 4.16 -14.58 -3.93
C LEU A 115 5.10 -15.42 -3.05
N ASN A 116 4.88 -15.44 -1.73
CA ASN A 116 5.64 -16.28 -0.80
C ASN A 116 5.34 -17.77 -0.96
N LYS A 117 4.11 -18.16 -1.34
CA LYS A 117 3.76 -19.57 -1.63
C LYS A 117 4.39 -20.09 -2.93
N LYS A 118 4.82 -19.19 -3.83
CA LYS A 118 5.43 -19.52 -5.14
C LYS A 118 6.96 -19.48 -5.14
N SER A 119 7.59 -19.09 -4.03
CA SER A 119 9.05 -19.07 -3.88
C SER A 119 9.55 -20.21 -3.02
#